data_AF-A0A2G6LT00-F1
#
_entry.id   AF-A0A2G6LT00-F1
#
_cell.length_a   1.000
_cell.length_b   1.000
_cell.length_c   1.000
_cell.angle_alpha   90.00
_cell.angle_beta   90.00
_cell.angle_gamma   90.00
#
_symmetry.space_group_name_H-M   'P 1'
#
loop_
_entity.id
_entity.type
_entity.pdbx_description
1 polymer ?
#
loop_
_entity_poly.entity_id
_entity_poly.type
_entity_poly.pdbx_seq_one_letter_code
_entity_poly.pdbx_strand_id
1 'polypeptide(L)'
;MINIKNNILWLGLAMLIVITNGLVGHFYPPNGIFFTPVVLISTTFFVCFGTKKIRFIYLSFLTYFFVAFNDILVKLYTGGTHDIEGQHWIHLLLIIGLIPVLLIFFASLLKKSQDTLLHKIFSFILLILLIVLHLKLFKNLGV
;
A
#
# COMPACT_ATOMS: atom_id res chain seq x y z
N MET A 1 -28.44 -0.06 6.15
CA MET A 1 -27.33 0.64 6.84
C MET A 1 -25.99 0.36 6.17
N ILE A 2 -25.20 1.40 5.89
CA ILE A 2 -23.77 1.28 5.58
C ILE A 2 -23.10 0.87 6.89
N ASN A 3 -22.38 -0.26 6.94
CA ASN A 3 -21.69 -0.67 8.16
C ASN A 3 -20.37 0.09 8.27
N ILE A 4 -20.48 1.40 8.51
CA ILE A 4 -19.36 2.35 8.60
C ILE A 4 -18.36 1.91 9.66
N LYS A 5 -18.84 1.35 10.77
CA LYS A 5 -18.01 0.82 11.87
C LYS A 5 -17.02 -0.23 11.38
N ASN A 6 -17.46 -1.17 10.53
CA ASN A 6 -16.55 -2.17 9.97
C ASN A 6 -15.48 -1.56 9.06
N ASN A 7 -15.84 -0.59 8.21
CA ASN A 7 -14.86 0.03 7.32
C ASN A 7 -13.79 0.79 8.12
N ILE A 8 -14.20 1.54 9.14
CA ILE A 8 -13.28 2.26 10.03
C ILE A 8 -12.35 1.27 10.74
N LEU A 9 -12.87 0.15 11.24
CA LEU A 9 -12.06 -0.88 11.90
C LEU A 9 -10.95 -1.39 10.98
N TRP A 10 -11.29 -1.81 9.76
CA TRP A 10 -10.30 -2.38 8.83
C TRP A 10 -9.27 -1.36 8.36
N LEU A 11 -9.69 -0.12 8.09
CA LEU A 11 -8.78 0.97 7.73
C LEU A 11 -7.89 1.35 8.92
N GLY A 12 -8.42 1.34 10.14
CA GLY A 12 -7.66 1.55 11.37
C GLY A 12 -6.60 0.46 11.60
N LEU A 13 -6.94 -0.81 11.36
CA LEU A 13 -5.96 -1.90 11.41
C LEU A 13 -4.88 -1.76 10.35
N ALA A 14 -5.24 -1.40 9.11
CA ALA A 14 -4.26 -1.14 8.07
C ALA A 14 -3.31 0.01 8.45
N MET A 15 -3.86 1.09 9.03
CA MET A 15 -3.07 2.23 9.50
C MET A 15 -2.12 1.84 10.64
N LEU A 16 -2.62 1.05 11.60
CA LEU A 16 -1.80 0.53 12.69
C LEU A 16 -0.62 -0.28 12.17
N ILE A 17 -0.83 -1.17 11.19
CA ILE A 17 0.25 -1.97 10.59
C ILE A 17 1.33 -1.07 9.96
N VAL A 18 0.93 -0.06 9.17
CA VAL A 18 1.90 0.84 8.51
C VAL A 18 2.69 1.65 9.55
N ILE A 19 2.02 2.20 10.56
CA ILE A 19 2.68 2.97 11.62
C ILE A 19 3.63 2.06 12.41
N THR A 20 3.19 0.87 12.79
CA THR A 20 4.04 -0.10 13.49
C THR A 20 5.27 -0.46 12.66
N ASN A 21 5.13 -0.65 11.35
CA ASN A 21 6.29 -0.90 10.49
C ASN A 21 7.27 0.29 10.46
N GLY A 22 6.75 1.51 10.37
CA GLY A 22 7.57 2.72 10.44
C GLY A 22 8.32 2.85 11.77
N LEU A 23 7.66 2.56 12.90
CA LEU A 23 8.29 2.57 14.23
C LEU A 23 9.34 1.45 14.36
N VAL A 24 9.05 0.24 13.87
CA VAL A 24 10.02 -0.84 13.84
C VAL A 24 11.23 -0.46 12.98
N GLY A 25 11.00 0.17 11.83
CA GLY A 25 12.08 0.69 11.00
C GLY A 25 12.93 1.74 11.70
N HIS A 26 12.29 2.64 12.44
CA HIS A 26 12.95 3.71 13.20
C HIS A 26 13.82 3.19 14.35
N PHE A 27 13.27 2.30 15.19
CA PHE A 27 13.95 1.82 16.39
C PHE A 27 14.84 0.59 16.15
N TYR A 28 14.55 -0.19 15.09
CA TYR A 28 15.24 -1.43 14.77
C TYR A 28 15.55 -1.53 13.27
N PRO A 29 16.30 -0.58 12.68
CA PRO A 29 16.74 -0.69 11.30
C PRO A 29 17.63 -1.95 11.12
N PRO A 30 17.57 -2.64 9.98
CA PRO A 30 16.79 -2.35 8.76
C PRO A 30 15.42 -3.05 8.69
N ASN A 31 14.87 -3.53 9.80
CA ASN A 31 13.72 -4.46 9.78
C ASN A 31 12.47 -3.93 9.06
N GLY A 32 12.20 -2.62 9.13
CA GLY A 32 11.07 -2.01 8.42
C GLY A 32 11.14 -2.17 6.88
N ILE A 33 12.35 -2.29 6.32
CA ILE A 33 12.58 -2.57 4.90
C ILE A 33 12.14 -4.00 4.61
N PHE A 34 12.63 -4.98 5.38
CA PHE A 34 12.32 -6.41 5.23
C PHE A 34 10.83 -6.74 5.39
N PHE A 35 10.10 -6.03 6.25
CA PHE A 35 8.67 -6.24 6.44
C PHE A 35 7.77 -5.57 5.40
N THR A 36 8.33 -4.73 4.51
CA THR A 36 7.55 -4.01 3.49
C THR A 36 6.59 -4.91 2.70
N PRO A 37 7.00 -6.07 2.13
CA PRO A 37 6.09 -6.92 1.37
C PRO A 37 4.88 -7.38 2.21
N VAL A 38 5.12 -7.80 3.46
CA VAL A 38 4.07 -8.29 4.37
C VAL A 38 3.09 -7.17 4.72
N VAL A 39 3.61 -5.96 4.97
CA VAL A 39 2.80 -4.77 5.27
C VAL A 39 1.89 -4.41 4.09
N LEU A 40 2.44 -4.38 2.87
CA LEU A 40 1.66 -4.04 1.67
C LEU A 40 0.58 -5.07 1.36
N ILE A 41 0.90 -6.35 1.47
CA ILE A 41 -0.06 -7.46 1.30
C ILE A 41 -1.20 -7.33 2.31
N SER A 42 -0.85 -7.18 3.60
CA SER A 42 -1.82 -7.17 4.70
C SER A 42 -2.76 -5.96 4.62
N THR A 43 -2.19 -4.77 4.40
CA THR A 43 -2.96 -3.53 4.29
C THR A 43 -3.88 -3.55 3.06
N THR A 44 -3.39 -4.01 1.92
CA THR A 44 -4.21 -4.14 0.70
C THR A 44 -5.33 -5.15 0.89
N PHE A 45 -5.06 -6.29 1.56
CA PHE A 45 -6.08 -7.27 1.87
C PHE A 45 -7.20 -6.66 2.74
N PHE A 46 -6.85 -5.91 3.79
CA PHE A 46 -7.84 -5.24 4.65
C PHE A 46 -8.63 -4.15 3.91
N VAL A 47 -7.98 -3.35 3.07
CA VAL A 47 -8.65 -2.33 2.25
C VAL A 47 -9.63 -3.00 1.27
N CYS A 48 -9.15 -3.95 0.47
CA CYS A 48 -9.93 -4.55 -0.61
C CYS A 48 -11.07 -5.45 -0.11
N PHE A 49 -10.80 -6.31 0.89
CA PHE A 49 -11.76 -7.33 1.34
C PHE A 49 -12.40 -7.04 2.70
N GLY A 50 -11.75 -6.27 3.58
CA GLY A 50 -12.32 -5.85 4.85
C GLY A 50 -13.43 -4.80 4.66
N THR A 51 -13.22 -3.84 3.77
CA THR A 51 -14.18 -2.76 3.55
C THR A 51 -15.37 -3.17 2.65
N LYS A 52 -16.57 -2.73 3.05
CA LYS A 52 -17.85 -3.01 2.37
C LYS A 52 -18.44 -1.73 1.78
N LYS A 53 -19.06 -1.86 0.60
CA LYS A 53 -19.81 -0.78 -0.08
C LYS A 53 -18.99 0.48 -0.42
N ILE A 54 -17.66 0.36 -0.52
CA ILE A 54 -16.79 1.42 -1.04
C ILE A 54 -16.66 1.20 -2.55
N ARG A 55 -16.87 2.27 -3.34
CA ARG A 55 -16.69 2.24 -4.80
C ARG A 55 -15.22 1.95 -5.15
N PHE A 56 -14.96 1.26 -6.26
CA PHE A 56 -13.58 0.85 -6.59
C PHE A 56 -12.61 2.01 -6.78
N ILE A 57 -13.08 3.17 -7.25
CA ILE A 57 -12.25 4.36 -7.39
C ILE A 57 -11.62 4.80 -6.05
N TYR A 58 -12.39 4.72 -4.97
CA TYR A 58 -11.88 5.04 -3.63
C TYR A 58 -11.00 3.92 -3.09
N LEU A 59 -11.26 2.65 -3.47
CA LEU A 59 -10.37 1.55 -3.12
C LEU A 59 -8.99 1.71 -3.78
N SER A 60 -8.91 2.19 -5.03
CA SER A 60 -7.61 2.47 -5.67
C SER A 60 -6.86 3.57 -4.91
N PHE A 61 -7.54 4.66 -4.52
CA PHE A 61 -6.91 5.72 -3.73
C PHE A 61 -6.45 5.24 -2.34
N LEU A 62 -7.29 4.45 -1.65
CA LEU A 62 -6.94 3.92 -0.33
C LEU A 62 -5.78 2.93 -0.41
N THR A 63 -5.81 2.02 -1.38
CA THR A 63 -4.72 1.05 -1.59
C THR A 63 -3.42 1.77 -1.89
N TYR A 64 -3.46 2.75 -2.81
CA TYR A 64 -2.33 3.61 -3.09
C TYR A 64 -1.83 4.35 -1.85
N PHE A 65 -2.73 4.93 -1.05
CA PHE A 65 -2.37 5.67 0.15
C PHE A 65 -1.55 4.82 1.13
N PHE A 66 -1.95 3.58 1.42
CA PHE A 66 -1.17 2.71 2.32
C PHE A 66 0.16 2.27 1.72
N VAL A 67 0.22 2.03 0.41
CA VAL A 67 1.49 1.75 -0.29
C VAL A 67 2.44 2.92 -0.18
N ALA A 68 1.98 4.11 -0.57
CA ALA A 68 2.78 5.34 -0.58
C ALA A 68 3.21 5.72 0.84
N PHE A 69 2.31 5.59 1.81
CA PHE A 69 2.62 5.94 3.20
C PHE A 69 3.68 4.99 3.79
N ASN A 70 3.58 3.68 3.56
CA ASN A 70 4.61 2.75 3.98
C ASN A 70 5.95 3.04 3.31
N ASP A 71 5.98 3.26 1.99
CA ASP A 71 7.22 3.57 1.26
C ASP A 71 7.90 4.84 1.80
N ILE A 72 7.11 5.90 2.03
CA ILE A 72 7.59 7.15 2.61
C ILE A 72 8.18 6.92 4.01
N LEU A 73 7.48 6.19 4.88
CA LEU A 73 7.99 5.91 6.23
C LEU A 73 9.28 5.10 6.20
N VAL A 74 9.34 4.07 5.35
CA VAL A 74 10.54 3.23 5.24
C VAL A 74 11.74 4.06 4.76
N LYS A 75 11.54 4.90 3.74
CA LYS A 75 12.56 5.82 3.18
C LYS A 75 12.95 6.97 4.10
N LEU A 76 12.14 7.34 5.08
CA LEU A 76 12.51 8.42 5.99
C LEU A 76 13.13 7.91 7.30
N TYR A 77 12.80 6.68 7.71
CA TYR A 77 13.07 6.25 9.08
C TYR A 77 13.83 4.93 9.23
N THR A 78 14.06 4.14 8.17
CA THR A 78 14.62 2.76 8.34
C THR A 78 16.11 2.60 8.04
N GLY A 79 16.89 3.69 8.08
CA GLY A 79 18.36 3.64 8.06
C GLY A 79 19.04 3.27 6.73
N GLY A 80 18.33 2.66 5.78
CA GLY A 80 18.85 2.30 4.45
C GLY A 80 18.93 3.46 3.45
N THR A 81 18.98 4.71 3.92
CA THR A 81 18.75 5.89 3.07
C THR A 81 20.00 6.72 2.86
N HIS A 82 21.07 6.41 3.59
CA HIS A 82 22.36 7.12 3.51
C HIS A 82 23.35 6.48 2.53
N ASP A 83 23.04 5.31 1.97
CA ASP A 83 23.83 4.66 0.95
C ASP A 83 22.95 4.11 -0.19
N ILE A 84 23.57 3.92 -1.36
CA ILE A 84 22.90 3.48 -2.59
C ILE A 84 22.37 2.04 -2.44
N GLU A 85 23.02 1.21 -1.62
CA GLU A 85 22.66 -0.19 -1.45
C GLU A 85 21.34 -0.33 -0.69
N GLY A 86 21.17 0.39 0.42
CA GLY A 86 19.94 0.43 1.19
C GLY A 86 18.75 0.94 0.38
N GLN A 87 18.95 1.95 -0.49
CA GLN A 87 17.92 2.42 -1.39
C GLN A 87 17.49 1.32 -2.38
N HIS A 88 18.44 0.57 -2.95
CA HIS A 88 18.09 -0.57 -3.81
C HIS A 88 17.29 -1.64 -3.07
N TRP A 89 17.62 -1.93 -1.80
CA TRP A 89 16.84 -2.86 -0.97
C TRP A 89 15.41 -2.37 -0.74
N ILE A 90 15.22 -1.08 -0.47
CA ILE A 90 13.90 -0.46 -0.33
C ILE A 90 13.09 -0.64 -1.62
N HIS A 91 13.65 -0.26 -2.77
CA HIS A 91 12.96 -0.36 -4.07
C HIS A 91 12.66 -1.82 -4.44
N LEU A 92 13.59 -2.74 -4.20
CA LEU A 92 13.42 -4.16 -4.49
C LEU A 92 12.25 -4.75 -3.69
N LEU A 93 12.23 -4.55 -2.37
CA LEU A 93 11.18 -5.10 -1.52
C LEU A 93 9.83 -4.41 -1.71
N LEU A 94 9.83 -3.13 -2.06
CA LEU A 94 8.63 -2.43 -2.51
C LEU A 94 8.06 -3.10 -3.77
N ILE A 95 8.88 -3.37 -4.79
CA ILE A 95 8.43 -4.03 -6.03
C ILE A 95 7.92 -5.44 -5.76
N ILE A 96 8.63 -6.22 -4.93
CA ILE A 96 8.19 -7.55 -4.51
C ILE A 96 6.83 -7.49 -3.82
N GLY A 97 6.59 -6.49 -2.97
CA GLY A 97 5.30 -6.26 -2.32
C GLY A 97 4.21 -5.74 -3.27
N LEU A 98 4.56 -4.97 -4.29
CA LEU A 98 3.60 -4.43 -5.26
C LEU A 98 2.97 -5.50 -6.16
N ILE A 99 3.70 -6.56 -6.50
CA ILE A 99 3.16 -7.68 -7.29
C ILE A 99 1.89 -8.27 -6.64
N PRO A 100 1.91 -8.76 -5.38
CA PRO A 100 0.72 -9.28 -4.73
C PRO A 100 -0.32 -8.20 -4.42
N VAL A 101 0.06 -6.93 -4.19
CA VAL A 101 -0.90 -5.81 -4.08
C VAL A 101 -1.78 -5.74 -5.33
N LEU A 102 -1.18 -5.76 -6.52
CA LEU A 102 -1.91 -5.70 -7.79
C LEU A 102 -2.81 -6.93 -7.98
N LEU A 103 -2.33 -8.12 -7.64
CA LEU A 103 -3.11 -9.37 -7.72
C LEU A 103 -4.32 -9.34 -6.77
N ILE A 104 -4.13 -8.92 -5.51
CA ILE A 104 -5.19 -8.81 -4.51
C ILE A 104 -6.22 -7.77 -4.93
N PHE A 105 -5.76 -6.61 -5.39
CA PHE A 105 -6.65 -5.55 -5.86
C PHE A 105 -7.48 -6.04 -7.05
N PHE A 106 -6.85 -6.67 -8.05
CA PHE A 106 -7.54 -7.25 -9.20
C PHE A 106 -8.56 -8.32 -8.79
N ALA A 107 -8.19 -9.26 -7.91
CA ALA A 107 -9.12 -10.26 -7.38
C ALA A 107 -10.34 -9.62 -6.69
N SER A 108 -10.14 -8.49 -6.01
CA SER A 108 -11.25 -7.74 -5.39
C SER A 108 -12.22 -7.14 -6.40
N LEU A 109 -11.73 -6.73 -7.58
CA LEU A 109 -12.54 -6.22 -8.69
C LEU A 109 -13.45 -7.31 -9.26
N LEU A 110 -12.96 -8.55 -9.34
CA LEU A 110 -13.74 -9.69 -9.83
C LEU A 110 -14.87 -10.07 -8.85
N LYS A 111 -14.62 -9.98 -7.54
CA LYS A 111 -15.56 -10.43 -6.52
C LYS A 111 -16.75 -9.49 -6.29
N LYS A 112 -16.57 -8.17 -6.39
CA LYS A 112 -17.67 -7.21 -6.13
C LYS A 112 -18.39 -6.84 -7.44
N SER A 113 -19.70 -7.10 -7.52
CA SER A 113 -20.56 -6.81 -8.68
C SER A 113 -21.14 -5.39 -8.69
N GLN A 114 -20.79 -4.54 -7.72
CA GLN A 114 -21.47 -3.26 -7.47
C GLN A 114 -21.19 -2.17 -8.53
N ASP A 115 -20.06 -2.23 -9.22
CA ASP A 115 -19.67 -1.24 -10.22
C ASP A 115 -19.57 -1.84 -11.62
N THR A 116 -19.73 -1.00 -12.64
CA THR A 116 -19.62 -1.41 -14.05
C THR A 116 -18.18 -1.79 -14.43
N LEU A 117 -18.03 -2.59 -15.50
CA LEU A 117 -16.71 -3.03 -15.98
C LEU A 117 -15.76 -1.85 -16.26
N LEU A 118 -16.28 -0.77 -16.85
CA LEU A 118 -15.50 0.45 -17.11
C LEU A 118 -14.92 1.07 -15.83
N HIS A 119 -15.71 1.15 -14.75
CA HIS A 119 -15.23 1.67 -13.47
C HIS A 119 -14.15 0.78 -12.85
N LYS A 120 -14.27 -0.55 -13.00
CA LYS A 120 -13.24 -1.51 -12.54
C LYS A 120 -11.92 -1.30 -13.27
N ILE A 121 -11.97 -1.22 -14.61
CA ILE A 121 -10.80 -0.98 -15.46
C ILE A 121 -10.17 0.36 -15.11
N PHE A 122 -10.96 1.42 -15.03
CA PHE A 122 -10.46 2.76 -14.70
C PHE A 122 -9.80 2.79 -13.32
N SER A 123 -10.39 2.13 -12.31
CA SER A 123 -9.81 2.06 -10.97
C SER A 123 -8.48 1.30 -10.94
N PHE A 124 -8.35 0.23 -11.73
CA PHE A 124 -7.10 -0.52 -11.86
C PHE A 124 -6.00 0.32 -12.53
N ILE A 125 -6.33 0.95 -13.66
CA ILE A 125 -5.41 1.85 -14.37
C ILE A 125 -4.99 3.02 -13.47
N LEU A 126 -5.94 3.59 -12.73
CA LEU A 126 -5.65 4.67 -11.79
C LEU A 126 -4.66 4.23 -10.70
N LEU A 127 -4.84 3.04 -10.12
CA LEU A 127 -3.90 2.51 -9.11
C LEU A 127 -2.49 2.40 -9.69
N ILE A 128 -2.35 1.83 -10.90
CA ILE A 128 -1.05 1.71 -11.58
C ILE A 128 -0.45 3.09 -11.82
N LEU A 129 -1.22 4.04 -12.34
CA LEU A 129 -0.76 5.39 -12.61
C LEU A 129 -0.26 6.08 -11.34
N LEU A 130 -1.00 5.99 -10.24
CA LEU A 130 -0.61 6.57 -8.95
C LEU A 130 0.69 5.94 -8.43
N ILE A 131 0.84 4.62 -8.51
CA ILE A 131 2.08 3.93 -8.11
C ILE A 131 3.26 4.39 -8.97
N VAL A 132 3.11 4.44 -10.30
CA VAL A 132 4.18 4.87 -11.20
C VAL A 132 4.60 6.32 -10.94
N LEU A 133 3.63 7.22 -10.74
CA LEU A 133 3.90 8.61 -10.38
C LEU A 133 4.63 8.72 -9.04
N HIS A 134 4.20 7.96 -8.04
CA HIS A 134 4.83 7.91 -6.72
C HIS A 134 6.28 7.43 -6.80
N LEU A 135 6.55 6.31 -7.48
CA LEU A 135 7.90 5.79 -7.65
C LEU A 135 8.83 6.80 -8.35
N LYS A 136 8.29 7.60 -9.28
CA LYS A 136 9.05 8.65 -9.96
C LYS A 136 9.33 9.85 -9.05
N LEU A 137 8.32 10.32 -8.31
CA LEU A 137 8.42 11.51 -7.45
C LEU A 137 9.25 11.24 -6.19
N PHE A 138 9.09 10.06 -5.60
CA PHE A 138 9.73 9.67 -4.34
C PHE A 138 10.92 8.71 -4.54
N LYS A 139 11.51 8.67 -5.75
CA LYS A 139 12.62 7.78 -6.07
C LYS A 139 13.80 7.94 -5.11
N ASN A 140 14.16 9.20 -4.84
CA ASN A 140 15.32 9.59 -4.03
C ASN A 140 14.91 10.20 -2.69
N LEU A 141 13.69 9.92 -2.21
CA LEU A 141 13.26 10.43 -0.90
C LEU A 141 14.17 9.82 0.19
N GLY A 142 14.66 10.68 1.10
CA GLY A 142 15.50 10.27 2.23
C GLY A 142 17.00 10.23 1.95
N VAL A 143 17.42 10.50 0.71
CA VAL A 143 18.83 10.67 0.28
C VAL A 143 19.20 12.14 0.32
#